data_AF-A0A967SER4-F1
#
_entry.id   AF-A0A967SER4-F1
#
_cell.length_a   1.000
_cell.length_b   1.000
_cell.length_c   1.000
_cell.angle_alpha   90.00
_cell.angle_beta   90.00
_cell.angle_gamma   90.00
#
_symmetry.space_group_name_H-M   'P 1'
#
loop_
_entity.id
_entity.type
_entity.pdbx_description
1 polymer ?
#
loop_
_entity_poly.entity_id
_entity_poly.type
_entity_poly.pdbx_seq_one_letter_code
_entity_poly.pdbx_strand_id
1 'polypeptide(L)' 'DVGGGLIEYEYDHLFVGRWSGRPEPDPAEVADWRWVSVEELENEVALHPRRFTYWFRVALLELRSEGRLPDRVHRVA' A
#
# COMPACT_ATOMS: atom_id res chain seq x y z
N ASP A 1 -13.86 9.40 3.21
CA ASP A 1 -15.00 9.23 2.31
C ASP A 1 -14.55 8.27 1.22
N VAL A 2 -15.22 7.13 1.12
CA VAL A 2 -14.98 6.10 0.09
C VAL A 2 -15.81 6.39 -1.17
N GLY A 3 -16.58 7.48 -1.18
CA GLY A 3 -17.35 7.97 -2.31
C GLY A 3 -18.78 7.40 -2.33
N GLY A 4 -19.66 8.10 -3.05
CA GLY A 4 -21.00 7.57 -3.39
C GLY A 4 -21.94 7.29 -2.22
N GLY A 5 -21.66 7.83 -1.02
CA GLY A 5 -22.44 7.52 0.18
C GLY A 5 -22.15 6.14 0.78
N LEU A 6 -21.06 5.49 0.34
CA LEU A 6 -20.61 4.21 0.87
C LEU A 6 -19.90 4.38 2.23
N ILE A 7 -19.95 3.33 3.04
CA ILE A 7 -19.30 3.25 4.35
C ILE A 7 -18.59 1.89 4.42
N GLU A 8 -17.32 1.91 4.82
CA GLU A 8 -16.56 0.72 5.20
C GLU A 8 -16.49 0.65 6.73
N TYR A 9 -16.85 -0.49 7.33
CA TYR A 9 -16.75 -0.75 8.77
C TYR A 9 -16.20 -2.16 8.99
N GLU A 10 -14.88 -2.24 9.12
CA GLU A 10 -14.12 -3.48 8.96
C GLU A 10 -13.02 -3.64 10.01
N TYR A 11 -12.66 -4.89 10.29
CA TYR A 11 -11.49 -5.26 11.08
C TYR A 11 -10.41 -5.81 10.12
N ASP A 12 -9.45 -4.98 9.77
CA ASP A 12 -8.37 -5.37 8.86
C ASP A 12 -7.27 -6.17 9.56
N HIS A 13 -6.84 -7.25 8.90
CA HIS A 13 -5.67 -8.03 9.29
C HIS A 13 -4.52 -7.76 8.31
N LEU A 14 -3.48 -7.08 8.79
CA LEU A 14 -2.36 -6.66 7.95
C LEU A 14 -1.24 -7.71 7.89
N PHE A 15 -0.87 -8.10 6.67
CA PHE A 15 0.22 -9.04 6.38
C PHE A 15 1.33 -8.35 5.59
N VAL A 16 2.59 -8.68 5.92
CA VAL A 16 3.78 -8.23 5.19
C VAL A 16 4.54 -9.47 4.73
N GLY A 17 4.87 -9.53 3.44
CA GLY A 17 5.55 -10.66 2.83
C GLY A 17 6.64 -10.22 1.87
N ARG A 18 7.44 -11.19 1.40
CA ARG A 18 8.45 -10.99 0.36
C ARG A 18 7.99 -11.72 -0.89
N TRP A 19 8.19 -11.09 -2.04
CA TRP A 19 7.84 -11.63 -3.34
C TRP A 19 8.90 -11.24 -4.37
N SER A 20 9.28 -12.19 -5.22
CA SER A 20 10.30 -12.00 -6.26
C SER A 20 9.78 -12.29 -7.66
N GLY A 21 8.52 -12.69 -7.81
CA GLY A 21 7.88 -12.91 -9.11
C GLY A 21 7.35 -11.60 -9.72
N ARG A 22 6.74 -11.73 -10.90
CA ARG A 22 6.04 -10.63 -11.56
C ARG A 22 4.55 -10.66 -11.19
N PRO A 23 3.94 -9.55 -10.72
CA PRO A 23 2.50 -9.46 -10.59
C PRO A 23 1.78 -9.64 -11.94
N GLU A 24 0.76 -10.49 -11.96
CA GLU A 24 -0.12 -10.75 -13.11
C GLU A 24 -1.59 -10.59 -12.65
N PRO A 25 -2.05 -9.36 -12.35
CA PRO A 25 -3.39 -9.16 -11.84
C PRO A 25 -4.45 -9.23 -12.94
N ASP A 26 -5.70 -9.51 -12.56
CA ASP A 26 -6.84 -9.39 -13.46
C ASP A 26 -7.08 -7.91 -13.81
N PRO A 27 -7.08 -7.51 -15.10
CA PRO A 27 -7.31 -6.12 -15.51
C PRO A 27 -8.72 -5.61 -15.20
N ALA A 28 -9.69 -6.49 -14.91
CA ALA A 28 -11.02 -6.08 -14.44
C ALA A 28 -10.98 -5.47 -13.02
N GLU A 29 -9.98 -5.85 -12.21
CA GLU A 29 -9.84 -5.45 -10.80
C GLU A 29 -8.68 -4.47 -10.58
N VAL A 30 -7.58 -4.62 -11.33
CA VAL A 30 -6.38 -3.80 -11.16
C VAL A 30 -6.01 -3.12 -12.47
N ALA A 31 -6.13 -1.79 -12.49
CA ALA A 31 -5.82 -0.99 -13.67
C ALA A 31 -4.31 -0.86 -13.94
N ASP A 32 -3.48 -0.80 -12.89
CA ASP A 32 -2.01 -0.69 -13.01
C ASP A 32 -1.31 -1.08 -11.70
N TRP A 33 -0.02 -1.40 -11.75
CA TRP A 33 0.81 -1.67 -10.59
C TRP A 33 2.25 -1.22 -10.79
N ARG A 34 2.94 -0.91 -9.69
CA ARG A 34 4.38 -0.61 -9.70
C ARG A 34 5.05 -1.07 -8.41
N TRP A 35 6.32 -1.44 -8.51
CA TRP A 35 7.19 -1.59 -7.35
C TRP A 35 7.77 -0.22 -6.96
N VAL A 36 7.75 0.07 -5.66
CA VAL A 36 8.32 1.29 -5.08
C VAL A 36 9.02 0.96 -3.78
N SER A 37 9.97 1.80 -3.38
CA SER A 37 10.48 1.75 -2.02
C SER A 37 9.44 2.26 -1.01
N VAL A 38 9.58 1.81 0.23
CA VAL A 38 8.72 2.28 1.34
C VAL A 38 8.89 3.79 1.54
N GLU A 39 10.11 4.32 1.43
CA GLU A 39 10.39 5.75 1.56
C GLU A 39 9.72 6.59 0.46
N GLU A 40 9.81 6.16 -0.81
CA GLU A 40 9.10 6.82 -1.91
C GLU A 40 7.58 6.81 -1.68
N LEU A 41 7.04 5.68 -1.21
CA LEU A 41 5.62 5.51 -0.94
C LEU A 41 5.13 6.41 0.19
N GLU A 42 5.88 6.51 1.29
CA GLU A 42 5.57 7.39 2.42
C GLU A 42 5.54 8.86 1.99
N ASN A 43 6.56 9.28 1.23
CA ASN A 43 6.63 10.64 0.70
C ASN A 43 5.45 10.94 -0.22
N GLU A 44 5.08 10.00 -1.09
CA GLU A 44 3.95 10.17 -2.01
C GLU A 44 2.61 10.21 -1.29
N VAL A 45 2.41 9.37 -0.27
CA VAL A 45 1.21 9.40 0.59
C VAL A 45 1.10 10.73 1.33
N ALA A 46 2.22 11.27 1.83
CA ALA A 46 2.25 12.57 2.51
C ALA A 46 1.95 13.74 1.56
N LEU A 47 2.54 13.74 0.35
CA LEU A 47 2.38 14.82 -0.63
C LEU A 47 1.05 14.76 -1.39
N HIS A 48 0.54 13.57 -1.67
CA HIS A 48 -0.64 13.34 -2.50
C HIS A 48 -1.65 12.38 -1.84
N PRO A 49 -2.13 12.68 -0.62
CA PRO A 49 -2.93 11.75 0.18
C PRO A 49 -4.27 11.36 -0.47
N ARG A 50 -4.76 12.14 -1.44
CA ARG A 50 -6.02 11.85 -2.17
C ARG A 50 -5.86 10.80 -3.27
N ARG A 51 -4.63 10.40 -3.62
CA ARG A 51 -4.36 9.32 -4.59
C ARG A 51 -4.46 7.93 -3.98
N PHE A 52 -4.63 7.85 -2.66
CA PHE A 52 -4.65 6.60 -1.90
C PHE A 52 -5.98 6.44 -1.17
N THR A 53 -6.41 5.20 -0.96
CA THR A 53 -7.59 4.90 -0.15
C THR A 53 -7.34 5.33 1.30
N TYR A 54 -8.42 5.59 2.05
CA TYR A 54 -8.30 6.02 3.42
C TYR A 54 -7.60 4.96 4.29
N TRP A 55 -8.05 3.71 4.23
CA TRP A 55 -7.53 2.59 5.02
C TRP A 55 -6.03 2.37 4.76
N PHE A 56 -5.59 2.49 3.49
CA PHE A 56 -4.20 2.23 3.13
C PHE A 56 -3.23 3.19 3.82
N ARG A 57 -3.61 4.47 3.94
CA ARG A 57 -2.79 5.47 4.63
C ARG A 57 -2.65 5.17 6.12
N VAL A 58 -3.72 4.68 6.75
CA VAL A 58 -3.72 4.27 8.16
C VAL A 58 -2.85 3.02 8.34
N ALA A 59 -3.04 2.01 7.49
CA ALA A 59 -2.27 0.77 7.52
C ALA A 59 -0.76 1.02 7.32
N LEU A 60 -0.37 1.89 6.40
CA LEU A 60 1.03 2.25 6.16
C LEU A 60 1.68 2.89 7.39
N LEU A 61 0.98 3.82 8.05
CA LEU A 61 1.48 4.47 9.27
C LEU A 61 1.64 3.47 10.43
N GLU A 62 0.68 2.55 10.59
CA GLU A 62 0.74 1.52 11.63
C GLU A 62 1.90 0.55 11.40
N LEU A 63 2.02 0.01 10.18
CA LEU A 63 3.13 -0.90 9.86
C LEU A 63 4.50 -0.23 10.01
N ARG A 64 4.58 1.08 9.76
CA ARG A 64 5.81 1.85 9.99
C ARG A 64 6.09 2.06 11.47
N SER A 65 5.10 2.40 12.28
CA SER A 65 5.26 2.61 13.73
C SER A 65 5.66 1.30 14.44
N GLU A 66 5.14 0.17 13.95
CA GLU A 66 5.47 -1.18 14.43
C GLU A 66 6.84 -1.71 13.92
N GLY A 67 7.51 -1.00 13.00
CA GLY A 67 8.77 -1.45 12.41
C GLY A 67 8.64 -2.72 11.55
N ARG A 68 7.46 -2.97 10.98
CA ARG A 68 7.15 -4.18 10.18
C ARG A 68 7.44 -4.02 8.70
N LEU A 69 7.76 -2.80 8.24
CA LEU A 69 8.17 -2.53 6.87
C LEU A 69 9.69 -2.67 6.72
N PRO A 70 10.20 -3.19 5.60
CA PRO A 70 11.62 -3.33 5.38
C PRO A 70 12.29 -1.96 5.13
N ASP A 71 13.40 -1.70 5.81
CA ASP A 71 14.19 -0.45 5.65
C ASP A 71 14.87 -0.33 4.27
N ARG A 72 15.04 -1.46 3.54
CA ARG A 72 15.69 -1.48 2.23
C ARG A 72 15.05 -2.50 1.30
N VAL A 73 14.74 -2.08 0.07
CA VAL A 73 14.42 -2.98 -1.03
C VAL A 73 15.74 -3.50 -1.61
N HIS A 74 16.04 -4.78 -1.41
CA HIS A 74 17.08 -5.43 -2.19
C HIS A 74 16.57 -5.56 -3.62
N ARG A 75 17.01 -4.69 -4.53
CA ARG A 75 16.88 -4.97 -5.97
C ARG A 75 17.73 -6.21 -6.24
N VAL A 76 17.09 -7.35 -6.42
CA VAL A 76 17.76 -8.52 -6.98
C VAL A 76 17.89 -8.22 -8.48
N ALA A 77 19.13 -8.15 -8.96
CA ALA A 77 19.47 -7.98 -10.36
C ALA A 77 19.06 -9.21 -11.18
#